data_AF-A0A6G7XPS6-F1
#
_entry.id   AF-A0A6G7XPS6-F1
#
_cell.length_a   1.000
_cell.length_b   1.000
_cell.length_c   1.000
_cell.angle_alpha   90.00
_cell.angle_beta   90.00
_cell.angle_gamma   90.00
#
_symmetry.space_group_name_H-M   'P 1'
#
loop_
_entity.id
_entity.type
_entity.pdbx_description
1 polymer ?
#
loop_
_entity_poly.entity_id
_entity_poly.type
_entity_poly.pdbx_seq_one_letter_code
_entity_poly.pdbx_strand_id
1 'polypeptide(L)'
;MRNRGWSAVVAAVGTVAVSVAPVAAQEGRVTDRRGDAHGRGLDIVAASVDNGRDRLVARVSVVDAVRGDLIVSVEPRRGRGVRLVSEHRPDGETRSYVVPGAFTGRQVASAPRCDGLRVRWFADRGMARMTMPSSCLAGGDYGAVRFAVLTERRRDTDYAPGAAVRASDWIPRG
;
A
#
# COMPACT_ATOMS: atom_id res chain seq x y z
N MET A 1 -55.80 58.10 -9.15
CA MET A 1 -54.52 57.98 -8.42
C MET A 1 -54.28 56.50 -8.16
N ARG A 2 -53.14 55.99 -8.64
CA ARG A 2 -52.71 54.58 -8.57
C ARG A 2 -52.26 54.24 -7.16
N ASN A 3 -52.45 53.00 -6.71
CA ASN A 3 -51.46 52.28 -5.89
C ASN A 3 -51.68 50.76 -6.07
N ARG A 4 -50.77 50.13 -6.82
CA ARG A 4 -50.70 48.67 -7.00
C ARG A 4 -49.62 48.15 -6.05
N GLY A 5 -50.02 47.47 -4.98
CA GLY A 5 -49.10 46.75 -4.10
C GLY A 5 -48.56 45.51 -4.83
N TRP A 6 -47.24 45.37 -4.89
CA TRP A 6 -46.57 44.21 -5.48
C TRP A 6 -46.11 43.32 -4.33
N SER A 7 -46.71 42.14 -4.21
CA SER A 7 -46.26 41.10 -3.29
C SER A 7 -45.05 40.38 -3.89
N ALA A 8 -43.88 40.59 -3.32
CA ALA A 8 -42.66 39.88 -3.69
C ALA A 8 -42.69 38.45 -3.12
N VAL A 9 -42.68 37.45 -4.00
CA VAL A 9 -42.51 36.05 -3.64
C VAL A 9 -41.01 35.78 -3.49
N VAL A 10 -40.54 35.61 -2.27
CA VAL A 10 -39.16 35.20 -1.96
C VAL A 10 -39.08 33.68 -2.06
N ALA A 11 -38.56 33.18 -3.18
CA ALA A 11 -38.26 31.76 -3.35
C ALA A 11 -36.95 31.41 -2.60
N ALA A 12 -37.08 30.74 -1.45
CA ALA A 12 -35.96 30.21 -0.70
C ALA A 12 -35.39 28.97 -1.41
N VAL A 13 -34.33 29.17 -2.19
CA VAL A 13 -33.54 28.07 -2.76
C VAL A 13 -32.68 27.48 -1.64
N GLY A 14 -33.14 26.37 -1.06
CA GLY A 14 -32.38 25.60 -0.08
C GLY A 14 -31.14 24.99 -0.71
N THR A 15 -29.97 25.52 -0.39
CA THR A 15 -28.68 24.91 -0.70
C THR A 15 -28.53 23.63 0.11
N VAL A 16 -28.81 22.49 -0.52
CA VAL A 16 -28.40 21.18 0.01
C VAL A 16 -26.88 21.14 -0.05
N ALA A 17 -26.23 21.47 1.07
CA ALA A 17 -24.81 21.27 1.27
C ALA A 17 -24.53 19.76 1.23
N VAL A 18 -24.19 19.25 0.05
CA VAL A 18 -23.64 17.91 -0.11
C VAL A 18 -22.27 17.92 0.56
N SER A 19 -22.22 17.51 1.82
CA SER A 19 -20.99 17.22 2.53
C SER A 19 -20.32 16.04 1.84
N VAL A 20 -19.41 16.34 0.91
CA VAL A 20 -18.56 15.36 0.25
C VAL A 20 -17.58 14.86 1.32
N ALA A 21 -17.97 13.80 2.04
CA ALA A 21 -17.08 13.15 2.98
C ALA A 21 -15.86 12.65 2.18
N PRO A 22 -14.63 13.00 2.56
CA PRO A 22 -13.45 12.46 1.89
C PRO A 22 -13.52 10.94 2.01
N VAL A 23 -13.45 10.24 0.88
CA VAL A 23 -13.27 8.79 0.85
C VAL A 23 -12.01 8.49 1.64
N ALA A 24 -12.20 7.98 2.86
CA ALA A 24 -11.12 7.68 3.78
C ALA A 24 -10.52 6.35 3.35
N ALA A 25 -9.28 6.39 2.86
CA ALA A 25 -8.54 5.19 2.55
C ALA A 25 -8.24 4.44 3.86
N GLN A 26 -8.62 3.16 3.93
CA GLN A 26 -8.38 2.34 5.11
C GLN A 26 -6.92 1.86 5.10
N GLU A 27 -6.25 2.06 6.24
CA GLU A 27 -4.87 1.65 6.45
C GLU A 27 -4.83 0.39 7.31
N GLY A 28 -4.22 -0.67 6.79
CA GLY A 28 -3.84 -1.82 7.60
C GLY A 28 -2.41 -1.65 8.08
N ARG A 29 -2.19 -1.67 9.39
CA ARG A 29 -0.87 -1.60 9.99
C ARG A 29 -0.53 -2.90 10.68
N VAL A 30 0.65 -3.41 10.34
CA VAL A 30 1.32 -4.50 11.01
C VAL A 30 2.56 -3.91 11.68
N THR A 31 2.74 -4.23 12.95
CA THR A 31 3.98 -3.92 13.68
C THR A 31 4.55 -5.26 14.09
N ASP A 32 5.85 -5.48 13.88
CA ASP A 32 6.46 -6.66 14.49
C ASP A 32 6.41 -6.46 16.01
N ARG A 33 5.68 -7.36 16.68
CA ARG A 33 5.51 -7.35 18.14
C ARG A 33 6.54 -8.23 18.84
N ARG A 34 7.32 -9.03 18.09
CA ARG A 34 8.29 -9.95 18.68
C ARG A 34 9.57 -9.24 19.07
N GLY A 35 9.85 -8.08 18.48
CA GLY A 35 11.02 -7.30 18.82
C GLY A 35 12.30 -7.98 18.37
N ASP A 36 12.23 -8.97 17.48
CA ASP A 36 13.40 -9.63 16.90
C ASP A 36 14.10 -8.78 15.83
N ALA A 37 13.64 -7.53 15.62
CA ALA A 37 14.42 -6.41 15.10
C ALA A 37 15.62 -6.04 16.02
N HIS A 38 16.37 -7.05 16.46
CA HIS A 38 17.60 -6.99 17.22
C HIS A 38 18.84 -7.07 16.32
N GLY A 39 18.66 -7.34 15.01
CA GLY A 39 19.74 -7.35 14.04
C GLY A 39 20.10 -5.94 13.55
N ARG A 40 20.98 -5.89 12.55
CA ARG A 40 21.42 -4.64 11.91
C ARG A 40 20.95 -4.66 10.47
N GLY A 41 20.32 -3.59 9.98
CA GLY A 41 19.96 -3.48 8.57
C GLY A 41 18.47 -3.59 8.29
N LEU A 42 18.08 -4.47 7.37
CA LEU A 42 16.73 -4.50 6.77
C LEU A 42 15.65 -5.17 7.63
N ASP A 43 15.90 -5.39 8.92
CA ASP A 43 14.90 -5.95 9.85
C ASP A 43 13.70 -5.01 9.94
N ILE A 44 12.50 -5.57 9.79
CA ILE A 44 11.24 -4.86 9.67
C ILE A 44 10.76 -4.42 11.05
N VAL A 45 10.68 -3.11 11.25
CA VAL A 45 10.11 -2.51 12.47
C VAL A 45 8.59 -2.40 12.35
N ALA A 46 8.11 -1.95 11.20
CA ALA A 46 6.69 -1.77 10.95
C ALA A 46 6.39 -1.80 9.46
N ALA A 47 5.19 -2.24 9.10
CA ALA A 47 4.69 -2.16 7.75
C ALA A 47 3.23 -1.71 7.75
N SER A 48 2.87 -0.81 6.84
CA SER A 48 1.48 -0.49 6.57
C SER A 48 1.18 -0.49 5.09
N VAL A 49 -0.07 -0.84 4.78
CA VAL A 49 -0.62 -0.75 3.43
C VAL A 49 -1.88 0.09 3.48
N ASP A 50 -1.88 1.12 2.66
CA ASP A 50 -3.03 1.95 2.35
C ASP A 50 -3.63 1.47 1.02
N ASN A 51 -4.87 1.00 1.06
CA ASN A 51 -5.61 0.48 -0.09
C ASN A 51 -6.58 1.52 -0.65
N GLY A 52 -6.05 2.55 -1.30
CA GLY A 52 -6.86 3.61 -1.90
C GLY A 52 -7.56 3.21 -3.20
N ARG A 53 -8.44 4.09 -3.67
CA ARG A 53 -9.16 3.96 -4.94
C ARG A 53 -8.23 3.84 -6.15
N ASP A 54 -7.24 4.72 -6.27
CA ASP A 54 -6.42 4.83 -7.49
C ASP A 54 -5.07 4.12 -7.36
N ARG A 55 -4.61 3.89 -6.13
CA ARG A 55 -3.30 3.34 -5.83
C ARG A 55 -3.28 2.61 -4.50
N LEU A 56 -2.42 1.60 -4.44
CA LEU A 56 -1.96 0.97 -3.22
C LEU A 56 -0.63 1.60 -2.81
N VAL A 57 -0.50 1.95 -1.52
CA VAL A 57 0.75 2.50 -0.96
C VAL A 57 1.21 1.63 0.20
N ALA A 58 2.34 0.95 0.04
CA ALA A 58 3.01 0.25 1.12
C ALA A 58 4.11 1.14 1.72
N ARG A 59 4.15 1.23 3.05
CA ARG A 59 5.21 1.88 3.81
C ARG A 59 5.84 0.83 4.70
N VAL A 60 7.14 0.61 4.56
CA VAL A 60 7.89 -0.36 5.36
C VAL A 60 9.01 0.39 6.06
N SER A 61 9.01 0.34 7.39
CA SER A 61 10.07 0.86 8.24
C SER A 61 10.96 -0.31 8.63
N VAL A 62 12.26 -0.12 8.50
CA VAL A 62 13.32 -1.06 8.86
C VAL A 62 14.26 -0.40 9.86
N VAL A 63 15.11 -1.17 10.52
CA VAL A 63 16.13 -0.64 11.44
C VAL A 63 17.07 0.32 10.70
N ASP A 64 17.64 -0.12 9.56
CA ASP A 64 18.52 0.67 8.69
C ASP A 64 18.32 0.31 7.21
N ALA A 65 18.23 1.31 6.34
CA ALA A 65 18.05 1.12 4.89
C ALA A 65 19.36 0.74 4.17
N VAL A 66 19.89 -0.45 4.47
CA VAL A 66 21.11 -1.00 3.88
C VAL A 66 20.83 -1.82 2.62
N ARG A 67 21.87 -2.22 1.89
CA ARG A 67 21.74 -3.07 0.70
C ARG A 67 21.01 -4.39 0.99
N GLY A 68 20.00 -4.70 0.17
CA GLY A 68 19.25 -5.95 0.18
C GLY A 68 17.90 -5.80 -0.52
N ASP A 69 17.03 -6.79 -0.39
CA ASP A 69 15.76 -6.84 -1.10
C ASP A 69 14.60 -6.58 -0.15
N LEU A 70 13.66 -5.76 -0.59
CA LEU A 70 12.37 -5.56 0.07
C LEU A 70 11.26 -6.09 -0.83
N ILE A 71 10.45 -6.98 -0.28
CA ILE A 71 9.34 -7.61 -1.00
C ILE A 71 8.05 -7.39 -0.22
N VAL A 72 7.09 -6.68 -0.82
CA VAL A 72 5.73 -6.55 -0.30
C VAL A 72 4.81 -7.44 -1.13
N SER A 73 4.37 -8.54 -0.55
CA SER A 73 3.35 -9.41 -1.12
C SER A 73 1.97 -8.84 -0.87
N VAL A 74 1.17 -8.68 -1.92
CA VAL A 74 -0.21 -8.19 -1.86
C VAL A 74 -1.12 -9.25 -2.44
N GLU A 75 -2.08 -9.71 -1.64
CA GLU A 75 -3.11 -10.63 -2.07
C GLU A 75 -4.46 -9.90 -2.12
N PRO A 76 -5.09 -9.79 -3.29
CA PRO A 76 -6.42 -9.23 -3.41
C PRO A 76 -7.49 -10.24 -2.99
N ARG A 77 -8.64 -9.73 -2.52
CA ARG A 77 -9.80 -10.57 -2.21
C ARG A 77 -10.35 -11.24 -3.47
N ARG A 78 -10.23 -10.55 -4.60
CA ARG A 78 -10.61 -11.03 -5.94
C ARG A 78 -9.45 -10.92 -6.90
N GLY A 79 -9.13 -12.01 -7.60
CA GLY A 79 -8.06 -12.05 -8.58
C GLY A 79 -6.77 -12.66 -8.04
N ARG A 80 -5.64 -12.30 -8.66
CA ARG A 80 -4.32 -12.90 -8.39
C ARG A 80 -3.44 -11.94 -7.62
N GLY A 81 -2.71 -12.47 -6.64
CA GLY A 81 -1.73 -11.72 -5.88
C GLY A 81 -0.50 -11.32 -6.69
N VAL A 82 0.21 -10.33 -6.17
CA VAL A 82 1.45 -9.80 -6.73
C VAL A 82 2.47 -9.59 -5.61
N ARG A 83 3.75 -9.54 -5.99
CA ARG A 83 4.82 -9.08 -5.10
C ARG A 83 5.46 -7.85 -5.71
N LEU A 84 5.52 -6.79 -4.92
CA LEU A 84 6.27 -5.58 -5.24
C LEU A 84 7.69 -5.81 -4.73
N VAL A 85 8.67 -5.78 -5.62
CA VAL A 85 10.07 -6.04 -5.30
C VAL A 85 10.87 -4.76 -5.45
N SER A 86 11.75 -4.49 -4.49
CA SER A 86 12.79 -3.46 -4.59
C SER A 86 14.13 -4.03 -4.14
N GLU A 87 15.06 -4.16 -5.08
CA GLU A 87 16.47 -4.46 -4.83
C GLU A 87 17.19 -3.16 -4.45
N HIS A 88 17.26 -2.86 -3.15
CA HIS A 88 17.87 -1.63 -2.64
C HIS A 88 19.38 -1.69 -2.70
N ARG A 89 19.98 -0.73 -3.40
CA ARG A 89 21.44 -0.55 -3.49
C ARG A 89 21.76 0.92 -3.21
N PRO A 90 22.07 1.31 -1.96
CA PRO A 90 22.29 2.71 -1.59
C PRO A 90 23.46 3.36 -2.36
N ASP A 91 24.52 2.59 -2.65
CA ASP A 91 25.69 3.06 -3.39
C ASP A 91 25.60 2.82 -4.91
N GLY A 92 24.40 2.52 -5.43
CA GLY A 92 24.25 2.12 -6.83
C GLY A 92 22.80 2.23 -7.33
N GLU A 93 22.48 1.45 -8.36
CA GLU A 93 21.15 1.48 -8.95
C GLU A 93 20.20 0.56 -8.17
N THR A 94 19.18 1.18 -7.55
CA THR A 94 18.03 0.47 -6.99
C THR A 94 17.10 0.04 -8.11
N ARG A 95 16.73 -1.24 -8.15
CA ARG A 95 15.80 -1.79 -9.14
C ARG A 95 14.49 -2.13 -8.49
N SER A 96 13.38 -1.88 -9.17
CA SER A 96 12.06 -2.20 -8.65
C SER A 96 11.14 -2.72 -9.75
N TYR A 97 10.39 -3.76 -9.43
CA TYR A 97 9.52 -4.44 -10.40
C TYR A 97 8.40 -5.19 -9.67
N VAL A 98 7.39 -5.60 -10.44
CA VAL A 98 6.29 -6.43 -9.94
C VAL A 98 6.45 -7.83 -10.47
N VAL A 99 6.35 -8.83 -9.58
CA VAL A 99 6.34 -10.25 -9.96
C VAL A 99 5.00 -10.89 -9.59
N PRO A 100 4.60 -11.96 -10.29
CA PRO A 100 3.33 -12.59 -10.04
C PRO A 100 3.34 -13.42 -8.76
N GLY A 101 2.14 -13.64 -8.22
CA GLY A 101 1.88 -14.43 -7.04
C GLY A 101 2.04 -13.62 -5.75
N ALA A 102 1.35 -14.07 -4.71
CA ALA A 102 1.54 -13.62 -3.33
C ALA A 102 2.13 -14.79 -2.53
N PHE A 103 2.89 -14.51 -1.47
CA PHE A 103 3.47 -15.55 -0.61
C PHE A 103 2.41 -16.48 0.02
N THR A 104 1.18 -16.00 0.12
CA THR A 104 0.02 -16.70 0.70
C THR A 104 -0.89 -17.38 -0.33
N GLY A 105 -0.56 -17.30 -1.63
CA GLY A 105 -1.38 -17.82 -2.73
C GLY A 105 -0.63 -18.73 -3.70
N ARG A 106 -1.32 -19.23 -4.73
CA ARG A 106 -0.67 -20.02 -5.80
C ARG A 106 0.26 -19.13 -6.63
N GLN A 107 1.48 -19.61 -6.88
CA GLN A 107 2.38 -19.02 -7.86
C GLN A 107 1.74 -19.10 -9.25
N VAL A 108 1.92 -18.05 -10.05
CA VAL A 108 1.39 -17.97 -11.41
C VAL A 108 2.50 -17.51 -12.35
N ALA A 109 2.50 -18.06 -13.57
CA ALA A 109 3.66 -18.04 -14.46
C ALA A 109 3.91 -16.69 -15.16
N SER A 110 2.92 -15.81 -15.27
CA SER A 110 3.05 -14.55 -16.01
C SER A 110 3.04 -13.34 -15.10
N ALA A 111 4.12 -12.55 -15.14
CA ALA A 111 4.24 -11.31 -14.40
C ALA A 111 3.25 -10.26 -14.93
N PRO A 112 2.44 -9.63 -14.09
CA PRO A 112 1.66 -8.49 -14.54
C PRO A 112 2.64 -7.36 -14.90
N ARG A 113 2.51 -6.80 -16.11
CA ARG A 113 3.19 -5.55 -16.45
C ARG A 113 2.58 -4.44 -15.62
N CYS A 114 3.40 -3.78 -14.81
CA CYS A 114 2.99 -2.61 -14.03
C CYS A 114 4.06 -1.53 -14.13
N ASP A 115 3.93 -0.68 -15.15
CA ASP A 115 4.89 0.40 -15.41
C ASP A 115 4.74 1.57 -14.42
N GLY A 116 3.70 1.54 -13.59
CA GLY A 116 3.42 2.59 -12.60
C GLY A 116 4.00 2.34 -11.21
N LEU A 117 4.71 1.24 -10.97
CA LEU A 117 5.36 1.01 -9.68
C LEU A 117 6.41 2.09 -9.42
N ARG A 118 6.31 2.76 -8.27
CA ARG A 118 7.30 3.74 -7.80
C ARG A 118 7.76 3.35 -6.42
N VAL A 119 9.07 3.29 -6.22
CA VAL A 119 9.69 3.01 -4.92
C VAL A 119 10.58 4.18 -4.53
N ARG A 120 10.44 4.64 -3.30
CA ARG A 120 11.30 5.67 -2.71
C ARG A 120 11.82 5.20 -1.37
N TRP A 121 13.14 5.16 -1.24
CA TRP A 121 13.84 4.93 0.01
C TRP A 121 14.16 6.25 0.70
N PHE A 122 14.01 6.27 2.01
CA PHE A 122 14.34 7.37 2.92
C PHE A 122 15.32 6.81 3.92
N ALA A 123 16.60 6.78 3.53
CA ALA A 123 17.64 6.09 4.28
C ALA A 123 17.86 6.70 5.67
N ASP A 124 17.76 8.03 5.76
CA ASP A 124 17.78 8.84 6.98
C ASP A 124 16.68 8.46 7.99
N ARG A 125 15.60 7.84 7.52
CA ARG A 125 14.43 7.44 8.33
C ARG A 125 14.22 5.93 8.39
N GLY A 126 15.14 5.13 7.83
CA GLY A 126 14.97 3.68 7.75
C GLY A 126 13.64 3.27 7.10
N MET A 127 13.23 3.91 6.00
CA MET A 127 11.88 3.68 5.45
C MET A 127 11.87 3.55 3.92
N ALA A 128 11.06 2.61 3.42
CA ALA A 128 10.72 2.47 2.02
C ALA A 128 9.23 2.74 1.81
N ARG A 129 8.90 3.51 0.77
CA ARG A 129 7.55 3.70 0.27
C ARG A 129 7.42 3.13 -1.12
N MET A 130 6.56 2.13 -1.29
CA MET A 130 6.20 1.55 -2.58
C MET A 130 4.79 2.00 -2.96
N THR A 131 4.61 2.53 -4.16
CA THR A 131 3.31 2.98 -4.68
C THR A 131 3.03 2.26 -5.98
N MET A 132 1.87 1.59 -6.06
CA MET A 132 1.43 0.86 -7.25
C MET A 132 0.03 1.35 -7.65
N PRO A 133 -0.23 1.69 -8.93
CA PRO A 133 -1.58 1.96 -9.40
C PRO A 133 -2.50 0.76 -9.15
N SER A 134 -3.73 1.02 -8.70
CA SER A 134 -4.71 -0.04 -8.44
C SER A 134 -5.03 -0.84 -9.70
N SER A 135 -4.94 -0.23 -10.88
CA SER A 135 -5.13 -0.90 -12.18
C SER A 135 -4.14 -2.05 -12.44
N CYS A 136 -2.96 -2.03 -11.80
CA CYS A 136 -1.99 -3.13 -11.90
C CYS A 136 -2.42 -4.40 -11.14
N LEU A 137 -3.40 -4.30 -10.24
CA LEU A 137 -3.91 -5.41 -9.45
C LEU A 137 -5.33 -5.74 -9.91
N ALA A 138 -5.54 -6.89 -10.57
CA ALA A 138 -6.85 -7.31 -11.08
C ALA A 138 -7.61 -6.21 -11.87
N GLY A 139 -6.90 -5.41 -12.67
CA GLY A 139 -7.51 -4.30 -13.44
C GLY A 139 -8.09 -3.18 -12.57
N GLY A 140 -7.82 -3.17 -11.27
CA GLY A 140 -8.42 -2.26 -10.31
C GLY A 140 -9.77 -2.71 -9.77
N ASP A 141 -10.19 -3.97 -9.94
CA ASP A 141 -11.40 -4.53 -9.29
C ASP A 141 -11.06 -5.73 -8.40
N TYR A 142 -10.38 -5.43 -7.29
CA TYR A 142 -9.91 -6.45 -6.35
C TYR A 142 -10.58 -6.41 -4.98
N GLY A 143 -11.36 -5.36 -4.69
CA GLY A 143 -11.97 -5.14 -3.38
C GLY A 143 -10.94 -4.92 -2.27
N ALA A 144 -10.96 -5.78 -1.25
CA ALA A 144 -10.00 -5.71 -0.15
C ALA A 144 -8.65 -6.34 -0.53
N VAL A 145 -7.58 -5.99 0.20
CA VAL A 145 -6.27 -6.63 0.08
C VAL A 145 -5.78 -7.11 1.43
N ARG A 146 -4.93 -8.12 1.48
CA ARG A 146 -4.07 -8.41 2.62
C ARG A 146 -2.64 -8.44 2.16
N PHE A 147 -1.69 -8.21 3.06
CA PHE A 147 -0.29 -8.13 2.69
C PHE A 147 0.62 -8.87 3.66
N ALA A 148 1.81 -9.20 3.18
CA ALA A 148 2.93 -9.69 3.97
C ALA A 148 4.19 -9.01 3.45
N VAL A 149 5.15 -8.74 4.34
CA VAL A 149 6.42 -8.12 3.98
C VAL A 149 7.55 -9.10 4.29
N LEU A 150 8.51 -9.14 3.38
CA LEU A 150 9.73 -9.92 3.51
C LEU A 150 10.91 -9.00 3.17
N THR A 151 11.96 -9.02 3.97
CA THR A 151 13.25 -8.44 3.62
C THR A 151 14.32 -9.51 3.56
N GLU A 152 15.20 -9.42 2.57
CA GLU A 152 16.28 -10.38 2.33
C GLU A 152 17.62 -9.66 2.27
N ARG A 153 18.56 -10.11 3.09
CA ARG A 153 19.94 -9.61 3.12
C ARG A 153 20.91 -10.76 3.37
N ARG A 154 21.57 -11.24 2.31
CA ARG A 154 22.56 -12.33 2.38
C ARG A 154 21.97 -13.61 3.02
N ARG A 155 22.19 -13.83 4.32
CA ARG A 155 21.70 -14.98 5.10
C ARG A 155 20.66 -14.60 6.14
N ASP A 156 20.22 -13.35 6.09
CA ASP A 156 19.27 -12.75 7.02
C ASP A 156 17.95 -12.49 6.26
N THR A 157 16.86 -12.99 6.81
CA THR A 157 15.53 -12.87 6.21
C THR A 157 14.55 -12.57 7.32
N ASP A 158 13.82 -11.47 7.16
CA ASP A 158 12.81 -11.06 8.12
C ASP A 158 11.41 -10.99 7.48
N TYR A 159 10.38 -11.20 8.29
CA TYR A 159 8.99 -11.34 7.88
C TYR A 159 8.05 -10.58 8.81
N ALA A 160 7.15 -9.77 8.25
CA ALA A 160 6.04 -9.16 8.98
C ALA A 160 4.69 -9.56 8.37
N PRO A 161 3.65 -9.91 9.17
CA PRO A 161 3.46 -9.83 10.64
C PRO A 161 4.12 -10.87 11.56
N GLY A 162 5.06 -11.71 11.10
CA GLY A 162 5.85 -12.55 12.01
C GLY A 162 6.69 -13.60 11.30
N ALA A 163 7.44 -14.40 12.06
CA ALA A 163 8.49 -15.35 11.60
C ALA A 163 8.08 -16.47 10.62
N ALA A 164 6.80 -16.56 10.26
CA ALA A 164 6.31 -17.41 9.17
C ALA A 164 5.42 -16.55 8.30
N VAL A 165 5.43 -16.76 6.98
CA VAL A 165 4.60 -16.01 6.02
C VAL A 165 3.11 -16.09 6.43
N ARG A 166 2.68 -15.11 7.21
CA ARG A 166 1.30 -14.83 7.56
C ARG A 166 0.95 -13.54 6.84
N ALA A 167 -0.30 -13.39 6.42
CA ALA A 167 -0.78 -12.11 5.90
C ALA A 167 -1.40 -11.30 7.03
N SER A 168 -1.48 -9.99 6.82
CA SER A 168 -2.33 -9.08 7.57
C SER A 168 -3.81 -9.52 7.52
N ASP A 169 -4.63 -8.86 8.33
CA ASP A 169 -6.07 -8.84 8.09
C ASP A 169 -6.38 -8.21 6.72
N TRP A 170 -7.62 -8.44 6.27
CA TRP A 170 -8.12 -7.83 5.04
C TRP A 170 -8.37 -6.34 5.25
N ILE A 171 -7.81 -5.54 4.35
CA ILE A 171 -7.89 -4.09 4.28
C ILE A 171 -8.87 -3.72 3.17
N PRO A 172 -10.08 -3.28 3.50
CA PRO A 172 -11.04 -2.77 2.53
C PRO A 172 -10.45 -1.67 1.68
N ARG A 173 -11.04 -1.49 0.50
CA ARG A 173 -10.67 -0.38 -0.36
C ARG A 173 -11.33 0.91 0.13
N GLY A 174 -10.56 2.00 0.11
CA GLY A 174 -11.05 3.37 0.22
C GLY A 174 -11.82 3.80 -1.02
#